data_AF-A0A5E8A4M2-F1
#
_entry.id   AF-A0A5E8A4M2-F1
#
_cell.length_a   1.000
_cell.length_b   1.000
_cell.length_c   1.000
_cell.angle_alpha   90.00
_cell.angle_beta   90.00
_cell.angle_gamma   90.00
#
_symmetry.space_group_name_H-M   'P 1'
#
loop_
_entity.id
_entity.type
_entity.pdbx_description
1 polymer ?
#
loop_
_entity_poly.entity_id
_entity_poly.type
_entity_poly.pdbx_seq_one_letter_code
_entity_poly.pdbx_strand_id
1 'polypeptide(L)'
;MTEIIDNTVLPAAFVPTPTREFNAASVNRGAARPPSRPALELVRSTDDQAAAGPVITIPIPPLPISFASRVLIYKQDPSVAEIGLRRILLRGLFGTGPSNNRIHLSGVPPVAPNSMNDFIQTPDTATFDAVHTFSVVHLTLAMCQRAVGAAIKWQWNSGSNTDPITVFPHAGVTMNAFYSRGEKALKFFYFNKPGAPAPAPVIYTCRSLDIVAHECGHAVLDSLKPGWLSASANPQTGALHEAFGDLVAVFLSLSQLDQAEALIVQTKGNLHNKNFLSDVAEQFGLALGRDNGLRNADNDKKLSQVTSEVHDLSQVFTGGVYDILADIFLLERNLGVAGEDEALTLVNCAQYVFRLLLRAIQAAPATNATFADVVNKMLAIAAADGKPVAYRNAIRNQFTAREVVVSPTPLTQDMASDDILEAVDHPFLRVKENGLQDRSGCCGTMRLREHQLDERYLEDELRQLQGGIGGEEDPHEWPKAAE
;
A
#
# COMPACT_ATOMS: atom_id res chain seq x y z
N MET A 1 5.09 -40.21 -4.84
CA MET A 1 5.81 -40.06 -3.55
C MET A 1 4.86 -39.27 -2.67
N THR A 2 4.36 -39.90 -1.62
CA THR A 2 3.23 -39.48 -0.79
C THR A 2 3.58 -38.19 -0.04
N GLU A 3 2.86 -37.10 -0.31
CA GLU A 3 3.02 -35.84 0.44
C GLU A 3 2.54 -36.05 1.88
N ILE A 4 3.45 -35.80 2.81
CA ILE A 4 3.16 -35.73 4.24
C ILE A 4 2.37 -34.44 4.44
N ILE A 5 1.07 -34.58 4.75
CA ILE A 5 0.26 -33.49 5.29
C ILE A 5 0.87 -33.15 6.65
N ASP A 6 1.67 -32.10 6.70
CA ASP A 6 2.25 -31.59 7.93
C ASP A 6 1.14 -30.89 8.75
N ASN A 7 0.45 -31.67 9.58
CA ASN A 7 -0.44 -31.18 10.62
C ASN A 7 0.41 -30.61 11.77
N THR A 8 1.12 -29.50 11.54
CA THR A 8 1.67 -28.71 12.64
C THR A 8 0.51 -28.13 13.44
N VAL A 9 0.38 -28.59 14.70
CA VAL A 9 -0.59 -28.05 15.65
C VAL A 9 -0.26 -26.57 15.86
N LEU A 10 -1.13 -25.67 15.38
CA LEU A 10 -1.03 -24.22 15.59
C LEU A 10 -0.77 -23.95 17.08
N PRO A 11 0.33 -23.26 17.46
CA PRO A 11 0.57 -22.91 18.85
C PRO A 11 -0.63 -22.15 19.43
N ALA A 12 -1.06 -22.51 20.65
CA ALA A 12 -2.22 -21.91 21.31
C ALA A 12 -2.14 -20.38 21.41
N ALA A 13 -0.94 -19.80 21.33
CA ALA A 13 -0.74 -18.36 21.23
C ALA A 13 -1.43 -17.74 20.00
N PHE A 14 -1.57 -18.44 18.87
CA PHE A 14 -2.14 -17.91 17.63
C PHE A 14 -3.67 -17.95 17.57
N VAL A 15 -4.31 -18.78 18.40
CA VAL A 15 -5.77 -18.81 18.57
C VAL A 15 -6.08 -18.44 20.03
N PRO A 16 -6.42 -17.17 20.34
CA PRO A 16 -6.75 -16.81 21.71
C PRO A 16 -8.09 -17.46 22.03
N THR A 17 -8.03 -18.56 22.77
CA THR A 17 -9.17 -19.08 23.49
C THR A 17 -9.26 -18.32 24.81
N PRO A 18 -10.47 -18.05 25.34
CA PRO A 18 -10.58 -17.51 26.68
C PRO A 18 -9.77 -18.37 27.64
N THR A 19 -9.11 -17.76 28.63
CA THR A 19 -8.20 -18.51 29.50
C THR A 19 -8.91 -19.69 30.15
N ARG A 20 -8.15 -20.70 30.57
CA ARG A 20 -8.72 -21.88 31.23
C ARG A 20 -9.54 -21.48 32.46
N GLU A 21 -9.09 -20.46 33.17
CA GLU A 21 -9.76 -19.84 34.31
C GLU A 21 -11.07 -19.16 33.90
N PHE A 22 -11.08 -18.42 32.77
CA PHE A 22 -12.30 -17.81 32.24
C PHE A 22 -13.33 -18.87 31.82
N ASN A 23 -12.91 -19.94 31.13
CA ASN A 23 -13.79 -21.02 30.71
C ASN A 23 -14.35 -21.78 31.90
N ALA A 24 -13.52 -22.10 32.91
CA ALA A 24 -13.98 -22.73 34.14
C ALA A 24 -14.96 -21.83 34.91
N ALA A 25 -14.69 -20.53 35.01
CA ALA A 25 -15.59 -19.56 35.63
C ALA A 25 -16.88 -19.35 34.82
N SER A 26 -16.84 -19.45 33.49
CA SER A 26 -18.00 -19.37 32.62
C SER A 26 -18.90 -20.61 32.75
N VAL A 27 -18.31 -21.81 32.79
CA VAL A 27 -19.02 -23.07 33.03
C VAL A 27 -19.65 -23.08 34.43
N ASN A 28 -18.91 -22.65 35.46
CA ASN A 28 -19.44 -22.55 36.82
C ASN A 28 -20.57 -21.50 36.93
N ARG A 29 -20.46 -20.37 36.21
CA ARG A 29 -21.54 -19.35 36.13
C ARG A 29 -22.74 -19.82 35.30
N GLY A 30 -22.53 -20.68 34.31
CA GLY A 30 -23.58 -21.30 33.51
C GLY A 30 -24.35 -22.39 34.28
N ALA A 31 -23.65 -23.18 35.10
CA ALA A 31 -24.25 -24.22 35.94
C ALA A 31 -25.06 -23.67 37.12
N ALA A 32 -24.74 -22.47 37.61
CA ALA A 32 -25.46 -21.80 38.70
C ALA A 32 -26.63 -20.91 38.22
N ARG A 33 -26.96 -20.92 36.92
CA ARG A 33 -27.93 -19.99 36.32
C ARG A 33 -29.34 -20.62 36.25
N PRO A 34 -30.36 -20.10 36.98
CA PRO A 34 -31.74 -20.48 36.72
C PRO A 34 -32.16 -20.03 35.31
N PRO A 35 -33.16 -20.70 34.68
CA PRO A 35 -33.53 -20.42 33.29
C PRO A 35 -34.02 -18.97 33.14
N SER A 36 -33.22 -18.19 32.41
CA SER A 36 -33.48 -16.88 31.81
C SER A 36 -34.15 -15.79 32.67
N ARG A 37 -33.34 -14.78 33.03
CA ARG A 37 -33.70 -13.36 32.87
C ARG A 37 -32.56 -12.62 32.15
N PRO A 38 -32.85 -11.55 31.36
CA PRO A 38 -31.86 -10.88 30.53
C PRO A 38 -30.70 -10.33 31.37
N ALA A 39 -29.49 -10.41 30.83
CA ALA A 39 -28.26 -10.03 31.51
C ALA A 39 -28.10 -8.50 31.56
N LEU A 40 -28.43 -7.88 32.70
CA LEU A 40 -27.81 -6.64 33.17
C LEU A 40 -28.19 -6.41 34.64
N GLU A 41 -27.41 -7.01 35.54
CA GLU A 41 -27.39 -6.56 36.94
C GLU A 41 -25.95 -6.69 37.44
N LEU A 42 -25.13 -5.70 37.06
CA LEU A 42 -23.81 -5.48 37.68
C LEU A 42 -24.07 -4.73 38.99
N VAL A 43 -23.70 -5.38 40.09
CA VAL A 43 -23.54 -4.90 41.47
C VAL A 43 -23.79 -3.39 41.66
N ARG A 44 -24.95 -3.02 42.24
CA ARG A 44 -25.14 -1.71 42.85
C ARG A 44 -24.49 -1.74 44.24
N SER A 45 -23.55 -0.81 44.48
CA SER A 45 -23.10 -0.50 45.83
C SER A 45 -24.29 0.02 46.65
N THR A 46 -24.28 -0.27 47.94
CA THR A 46 -25.33 0.06 48.91
C THR A 46 -25.18 1.48 49.44
N ASP A 47 -25.12 2.48 48.56
CA ASP A 47 -25.14 3.89 48.96
C ASP A 47 -26.43 4.56 48.46
N ASP A 48 -27.27 4.91 49.45
CA ASP A 48 -28.39 5.85 49.48
C ASP A 48 -29.37 5.93 48.30
N GLN A 49 -30.62 5.55 48.63
CA GLN A 49 -31.81 5.82 47.82
C GLN A 49 -32.12 7.32 47.77
N ALA A 50 -31.54 8.02 46.80
CA ALA A 50 -32.18 9.19 46.20
C ALA A 50 -32.99 8.73 44.98
N ALA A 51 -34.27 9.12 44.93
CA ALA A 51 -35.24 8.72 43.90
C ALA A 51 -34.72 9.00 42.48
N ALA A 52 -34.25 7.95 41.79
CA ALA A 52 -33.93 8.02 40.38
C ALA A 52 -35.26 8.10 39.59
N GLY A 53 -35.42 9.16 38.79
CA GLY A 53 -36.53 9.29 37.85
C GLY A 53 -36.58 8.11 36.87
N PRO A 54 -37.69 7.93 36.12
CA PRO A 54 -37.83 6.81 35.20
C PRO A 54 -36.67 6.78 34.21
N VAL A 55 -35.92 5.67 34.22
CA VAL A 55 -34.83 5.43 33.27
C VAL A 55 -35.45 5.28 31.89
N ILE A 56 -35.33 6.32 31.07
CA ILE A 56 -35.70 6.26 29.66
C ILE A 56 -34.62 5.45 28.95
N THR A 57 -34.88 4.16 28.71
CA THR A 57 -34.02 3.32 27.88
C THR A 57 -34.27 3.67 26.42
N ILE A 58 -33.29 4.31 25.77
CA ILE A 58 -33.29 4.46 24.32
C ILE A 58 -32.99 3.07 23.73
N PRO A 59 -33.90 2.46 22.94
CA PRO A 59 -33.65 1.16 22.33
C PRO A 59 -32.46 1.28 21.36
N ILE A 60 -31.35 0.62 21.68
CA ILE A 60 -30.21 0.50 20.77
C ILE A 60 -30.65 -0.48 19.66
N PRO A 61 -30.63 -0.07 18.38
CA PRO A 61 -30.94 -0.99 17.30
C PRO A 61 -29.99 -2.20 17.34
N PRO A 62 -30.46 -3.41 16.94
CA PRO A 62 -29.59 -4.57 16.91
C PRO A 62 -28.37 -4.27 16.04
N LEU A 63 -27.17 -4.53 16.57
CA LEU A 63 -25.93 -4.36 15.82
C LEU A 63 -26.03 -5.19 14.53
N PRO A 64 -25.72 -4.60 13.35
CA PRO A 64 -25.67 -5.39 12.13
C PRO A 64 -24.70 -6.55 12.32
N ILE A 65 -25.06 -7.73 11.79
CA ILE A 65 -24.18 -8.90 11.80
C ILE A 65 -22.89 -8.52 11.08
N SER A 66 -21.81 -8.30 11.84
CA SER A 66 -20.49 -8.02 11.29
C SER A 66 -19.89 -9.35 10.84
N PHE A 67 -20.02 -9.69 9.55
CA PHE A 67 -19.18 -10.72 8.96
C PHE A 67 -17.74 -10.22 8.98
N ALA A 68 -16.91 -10.91 9.75
CA ALA A 68 -15.51 -10.60 9.86
C ALA A 68 -14.70 -11.88 10.03
N SER A 69 -13.48 -11.84 9.55
CA SER A 69 -12.54 -12.95 9.59
C SER A 69 -11.27 -12.50 10.28
N ARG A 70 -10.81 -13.27 11.26
CA ARG A 70 -9.49 -13.09 11.85
C ARG A 70 -8.45 -13.69 10.93
N VAL A 71 -7.36 -12.97 10.72
CA VAL A 71 -6.21 -13.42 9.93
C VAL A 71 -4.93 -13.00 10.62
N LEU A 72 -3.82 -13.67 10.29
CA LEU A 72 -2.49 -13.36 10.78
C LEU A 72 -1.67 -12.79 9.61
N ILE A 73 -0.99 -11.67 9.82
CA ILE A 73 -0.13 -11.05 8.81
C ILE A 73 1.22 -10.59 9.39
N TYR A 74 2.26 -10.46 8.56
CA TYR A 74 3.46 -9.72 8.96
C TYR A 74 3.12 -8.23 9.11
N LYS A 75 3.74 -7.59 10.10
CA LYS A 75 3.57 -6.16 10.32
C LYS A 75 4.36 -5.33 9.29
N GLN A 76 5.55 -5.79 8.89
CA GLN A 76 6.40 -5.18 7.86
C GLN A 76 6.92 -6.28 6.93
N ASP A 77 8.00 -6.98 7.28
CA ASP A 77 8.48 -8.16 6.57
C ASP A 77 9.11 -9.17 7.56
N PRO A 78 9.49 -10.40 7.14
CA PRO A 78 10.04 -11.39 8.06
C PRO A 78 11.39 -11.04 8.70
N SER A 79 12.13 -10.06 8.15
CA SER A 79 13.40 -9.58 8.74
C SER A 79 13.19 -8.60 9.89
N VAL A 80 12.06 -7.89 9.93
CA VAL A 80 11.70 -6.95 11.03
C VAL A 80 11.04 -7.69 12.21
N ALA A 81 11.81 -8.60 12.82
CA ALA A 81 11.32 -9.53 13.84
C ALA A 81 10.82 -8.85 15.13
N GLU A 82 11.30 -7.64 15.44
CA GLU A 82 10.92 -6.89 16.66
C GLU A 82 9.41 -6.62 16.74
N ILE A 83 8.81 -6.20 15.63
CA ILE A 83 7.37 -5.90 15.54
C ILE A 83 6.57 -7.14 15.10
N GLY A 84 7.19 -8.06 14.35
CA GLY A 84 6.72 -9.41 14.09
C GLY A 84 5.38 -9.50 13.35
N LEU A 85 4.50 -10.36 13.84
CA LEU A 85 3.18 -10.66 13.26
C LEU A 85 2.06 -9.95 14.03
N ARG A 86 0.97 -9.66 13.34
CA ARG A 86 -0.28 -9.17 13.97
C ARG A 86 -1.48 -9.96 13.53
N ARG A 87 -2.45 -10.03 14.43
CA ARG A 87 -3.82 -10.43 14.11
C ARG A 87 -4.60 -9.21 13.70
N ILE A 88 -5.29 -9.30 12.58
CA ILE A 88 -6.21 -8.26 12.12
C ILE A 88 -7.61 -8.85 11.96
N LEU A 89 -8.59 -7.94 11.94
CA LEU A 89 -9.97 -8.27 11.64
C LEU A 89 -10.30 -7.77 10.23
N LEU A 90 -10.43 -8.69 9.28
CA LEU A 90 -10.93 -8.37 7.95
C LEU A 90 -12.45 -8.23 8.03
N ARG A 91 -12.99 -7.08 7.63
CA ARG A 91 -14.44 -6.84 7.60
C ARG A 91 -14.96 -7.12 6.20
N GLY A 92 -15.90 -8.06 6.09
CA GLY A 92 -16.47 -8.45 4.82
C GLY A 92 -16.84 -9.93 4.77
N LEU A 93 -17.48 -10.30 3.67
CA LEU A 93 -17.73 -11.69 3.30
C LEU A 93 -16.61 -12.15 2.39
N PHE A 94 -15.94 -13.22 2.78
CA PHE A 94 -14.80 -13.79 2.04
C PHE A 94 -15.08 -15.25 1.72
N GLY A 95 -14.91 -15.63 0.46
CA GLY A 95 -14.96 -17.02 0.02
C GLY A 95 -13.66 -17.76 0.27
N THR A 96 -13.64 -19.06 -0.02
CA THR A 96 -12.41 -19.87 -0.07
C THR A 96 -11.40 -19.24 -1.02
N GLY A 97 -10.13 -19.20 -0.63
CA GLY A 97 -9.09 -18.51 -1.39
C GLY A 97 -8.03 -17.91 -0.49
N PRO A 98 -8.34 -17.03 0.48
CA PRO A 98 -9.53 -16.17 0.60
C PRO A 98 -9.81 -15.36 -0.68
N SER A 99 -11.08 -15.02 -0.92
CA SER A 99 -11.48 -14.27 -2.13
C SER A 99 -12.71 -13.38 -1.89
N ASN A 100 -12.89 -12.37 -2.73
CA ASN A 100 -14.12 -11.57 -2.81
C ASN A 100 -14.37 -11.10 -4.26
N ASN A 101 -15.39 -10.27 -4.48
CA ASN A 101 -15.73 -9.75 -5.81
C ASN A 101 -14.68 -8.80 -6.41
N ARG A 102 -13.66 -8.40 -5.65
CA ARG A 102 -12.59 -7.49 -6.10
C ARG A 102 -11.24 -8.18 -6.23
N ILE A 103 -10.99 -9.25 -5.47
CA ILE A 103 -9.69 -9.89 -5.32
C ILE A 103 -9.87 -11.40 -5.39
N HIS A 104 -9.14 -12.04 -6.30
CA HIS A 104 -9.08 -13.48 -6.47
C HIS A 104 -7.64 -13.96 -6.31
N LEU A 105 -7.41 -15.09 -5.63
CA LEU A 105 -6.08 -15.67 -5.47
C LEU A 105 -5.86 -16.84 -6.43
N SER A 106 -4.64 -16.96 -6.94
CA SER A 106 -4.19 -18.07 -7.79
C SER A 106 -2.71 -18.40 -7.53
N GLY A 107 -2.23 -19.52 -8.06
CA GLY A 107 -0.83 -19.96 -7.92
C GLY A 107 -0.44 -20.55 -6.56
N VAL A 108 -1.37 -20.63 -5.60
CA VAL A 108 -1.19 -21.25 -4.28
C VAL A 108 -2.40 -22.11 -3.90
N PRO A 109 -2.25 -23.11 -3.00
CA PRO A 109 -3.38 -23.90 -2.51
C PRO A 109 -4.47 -23.01 -1.90
N PRO A 110 -5.75 -23.22 -2.23
CA PRO A 110 -6.84 -22.40 -1.70
C PRO A 110 -7.02 -22.64 -0.20
N VAL A 111 -7.19 -21.55 0.55
CA VAL A 111 -7.44 -21.62 2.00
C VAL A 111 -8.93 -21.44 2.27
N ALA A 112 -9.56 -22.43 2.92
CA ALA A 112 -10.93 -22.34 3.38
C ALA A 112 -11.00 -21.70 4.78
N PRO A 113 -12.05 -20.92 5.10
CA PRO A 113 -12.23 -20.43 6.45
C PRO A 113 -12.54 -21.58 7.42
N ASN A 114 -12.17 -21.42 8.69
CA ASN A 114 -12.54 -22.35 9.75
C ASN A 114 -14.03 -22.18 10.17
N SER A 115 -14.48 -22.95 11.17
CA SER A 115 -15.86 -22.88 11.68
C SER A 115 -16.26 -21.52 12.28
N MET A 116 -15.30 -20.67 12.61
CA MET A 116 -15.49 -19.30 13.10
C MET A 116 -15.39 -18.26 11.97
N ASN A 117 -15.32 -18.70 10.71
CA ASN A 117 -15.10 -17.86 9.54
C ASN A 117 -13.73 -17.16 9.51
N ASP A 118 -12.70 -17.73 10.15
CA ASP A 118 -11.34 -17.16 10.18
C ASP A 118 -10.38 -17.88 9.24
N PHE A 119 -9.33 -17.16 8.80
CA PHE A 119 -8.23 -17.72 8.00
C PHE A 119 -6.91 -17.64 8.78
N ILE A 120 -6.82 -18.35 9.90
CA ILE A 120 -5.58 -18.40 10.70
C ILE A 120 -4.69 -19.53 10.17
N GLN A 121 -3.49 -19.18 9.69
CA GLN A 121 -2.52 -20.10 9.10
C GLN A 121 -1.17 -19.99 9.82
N THR A 122 -0.40 -21.09 9.82
CA THR A 122 0.97 -21.12 10.36
C THR A 122 1.88 -20.23 9.52
N PRO A 123 2.60 -19.25 10.11
CA PRO A 123 3.57 -18.41 9.39
C PRO A 123 4.54 -19.21 8.54
N ASP A 124 5.06 -18.57 7.49
CA ASP A 124 6.05 -19.14 6.58
C ASP A 124 5.60 -20.36 5.74
N THR A 125 4.29 -20.64 5.70
CA THR A 125 3.69 -21.66 4.82
C THR A 125 3.01 -21.04 3.60
N ALA A 126 2.81 -21.83 2.53
CA ALA A 126 2.11 -21.36 1.33
C ALA A 126 0.66 -20.92 1.61
N THR A 127 -0.01 -21.54 2.60
CA THR A 127 -1.36 -21.12 3.00
C THR A 127 -1.34 -19.82 3.79
N PHE A 128 -0.31 -19.57 4.61
CA PHE A 128 -0.10 -18.25 5.20
C PHE A 128 0.20 -17.20 4.14
N ASP A 129 1.05 -17.49 3.16
CA ASP A 129 1.35 -16.57 2.05
C ASP A 129 0.06 -16.17 1.31
N ALA A 130 -0.82 -17.14 1.03
CA ALA A 130 -2.14 -16.86 0.45
C ALA A 130 -2.94 -15.85 1.28
N VAL A 131 -3.15 -16.13 2.57
CA VAL A 131 -3.95 -15.27 3.44
C VAL A 131 -3.29 -13.91 3.65
N HIS A 132 -1.97 -13.89 3.86
CA HIS A 132 -1.17 -12.68 4.06
C HIS A 132 -1.33 -11.73 2.88
N THR A 133 -1.01 -12.20 1.67
CA THR A 133 -1.03 -11.36 0.47
C THR A 133 -2.42 -10.83 0.18
N PHE A 134 -3.45 -11.68 0.27
CA PHE A 134 -4.85 -11.21 0.13
C PHE A 134 -5.20 -10.12 1.14
N SER A 135 -4.81 -10.33 2.40
CA SER A 135 -5.14 -9.40 3.49
C SER A 135 -4.48 -8.05 3.28
N VAL A 136 -3.22 -8.01 2.86
CA VAL A 136 -2.52 -6.76 2.58
C VAL A 136 -3.16 -6.04 1.38
N VAL A 137 -3.44 -6.73 0.27
CA VAL A 137 -4.16 -6.14 -0.88
C VAL A 137 -5.52 -5.57 -0.46
N HIS A 138 -6.27 -6.30 0.35
CA HIS A 138 -7.57 -5.86 0.87
C HIS A 138 -7.43 -4.60 1.75
N LEU A 139 -6.47 -4.58 2.67
CA LEU A 139 -6.21 -3.42 3.53
C LEU A 139 -5.77 -2.19 2.75
N THR A 140 -4.89 -2.36 1.75
CA THR A 140 -4.45 -1.29 0.85
C THR A 140 -5.62 -0.69 0.09
N LEU A 141 -6.42 -1.53 -0.59
CA LEU A 141 -7.59 -1.05 -1.31
C LEU A 141 -8.59 -0.35 -0.37
N ALA A 142 -8.83 -0.91 0.82
CA ALA A 142 -9.73 -0.32 1.80
C ALA A 142 -9.22 1.04 2.31
N MET A 143 -7.91 1.19 2.55
CA MET A 143 -7.30 2.45 2.94
C MET A 143 -7.46 3.51 1.86
N CYS A 144 -7.14 3.18 0.61
CA CYS A 144 -7.29 4.10 -0.52
C CYS A 144 -8.75 4.51 -0.73
N GLN A 145 -9.70 3.58 -0.65
CA GLN A 145 -11.14 3.89 -0.76
C GLN A 145 -11.63 4.82 0.37
N ARG A 146 -11.18 4.60 1.61
CA ARG A 146 -11.50 5.52 2.73
C ARG A 146 -10.93 6.91 2.49
N ALA A 147 -9.72 6.99 1.94
CA ALA A 147 -9.08 8.27 1.66
C ALA A 147 -9.73 9.03 0.50
N VAL A 148 -10.19 8.32 -0.54
CA VAL A 148 -10.96 8.89 -1.66
C VAL A 148 -12.41 9.21 -1.27
N GLY A 149 -12.97 8.49 -0.28
CA GLY A 149 -14.38 8.63 0.12
C GLY A 149 -15.37 7.91 -0.81
N ALA A 150 -14.87 7.05 -1.71
CA ALA A 150 -15.70 6.30 -2.65
C ALA A 150 -15.06 4.93 -2.98
N ALA A 151 -15.85 4.03 -3.57
CA ALA A 151 -15.33 2.77 -4.08
C ALA A 151 -14.42 3.02 -5.29
N ILE A 152 -13.24 2.40 -5.29
CA ILE A 152 -12.29 2.45 -6.41
C ILE A 152 -12.54 1.18 -7.21
N LYS A 153 -12.95 1.29 -8.48
CA LYS A 153 -13.05 0.16 -9.41
C LYS A 153 -11.68 -0.08 -10.04
N TRP A 154 -11.34 -1.34 -10.37
CA TRP A 154 -10.10 -1.58 -11.11
C TRP A 154 -10.19 -0.93 -12.50
N GLN A 155 -9.05 -0.54 -13.06
CA GLN A 155 -9.01 0.22 -14.32
C GLN A 155 -9.81 -0.45 -15.44
N TRP A 156 -9.77 -1.78 -15.54
CA TRP A 156 -10.50 -2.56 -16.56
C TRP A 156 -11.99 -2.76 -16.24
N ASN A 157 -12.47 -2.38 -15.06
CA ASN A 157 -13.86 -2.58 -14.70
C ASN A 157 -14.75 -1.53 -15.39
N SER A 158 -15.78 -2.01 -16.07
CA SER A 158 -16.77 -1.21 -16.80
C SER A 158 -18.19 -1.67 -16.46
N GLY A 159 -19.21 -1.21 -17.19
CA GLY A 159 -20.58 -1.72 -17.00
C GLY A 159 -20.73 -3.21 -17.30
N SER A 160 -19.89 -3.77 -18.17
CA SER A 160 -19.93 -5.18 -18.60
C SER A 160 -18.80 -6.03 -18.01
N ASN A 161 -17.71 -5.41 -17.54
CA ASN A 161 -16.58 -6.11 -16.95
C ASN A 161 -16.48 -5.78 -15.45
N THR A 162 -16.67 -6.79 -14.60
CA THR A 162 -16.51 -6.68 -13.14
C THR A 162 -15.44 -7.62 -12.61
N ASP A 163 -14.48 -8.01 -13.47
CA ASP A 163 -13.45 -8.98 -13.11
C ASP A 163 -12.62 -8.50 -11.93
N PRO A 164 -12.34 -9.38 -10.94
CA PRO A 164 -11.43 -9.07 -9.86
C PRO A 164 -9.99 -8.96 -10.37
N ILE A 165 -9.11 -8.38 -9.56
CA ILE A 165 -7.66 -8.54 -9.75
C ILE A 165 -7.26 -9.94 -9.29
N THR A 166 -6.45 -10.63 -10.10
CA THR A 166 -5.89 -11.94 -9.73
C THR A 166 -4.55 -11.74 -9.04
N VAL A 167 -4.39 -12.30 -7.86
CA VAL A 167 -3.19 -12.17 -7.04
C VAL A 167 -2.48 -13.51 -7.03
N PHE A 168 -1.21 -13.51 -7.43
CA PHE A 168 -0.33 -14.68 -7.44
C PHE A 168 0.75 -14.52 -6.38
N PRO A 169 0.56 -15.04 -5.14
CA PRO A 169 1.60 -14.98 -4.12
C PRO A 169 2.88 -15.71 -4.53
N HIS A 170 2.75 -16.80 -5.32
CA HIS A 170 3.85 -17.57 -5.89
C HIS A 170 3.74 -17.59 -7.43
N ALA A 171 4.12 -16.50 -8.08
CA ALA A 171 4.05 -16.35 -9.54
C ALA A 171 5.19 -17.07 -10.30
N GLY A 172 6.27 -17.44 -9.61
CA GLY A 172 7.42 -18.15 -10.17
C GLY A 172 8.73 -17.84 -9.45
N VAL A 173 9.84 -18.31 -10.00
CA VAL A 173 11.19 -18.12 -9.44
C VAL A 173 11.91 -16.97 -10.14
N THR A 174 11.92 -15.79 -9.53
CA THR A 174 12.73 -14.63 -9.95
C THR A 174 12.80 -13.58 -8.82
N MET A 175 13.76 -12.66 -8.90
CA MET A 175 13.90 -11.54 -7.97
C MET A 175 13.03 -10.37 -8.44
N ASN A 176 11.71 -10.49 -8.31
CA ASN A 176 10.79 -9.42 -8.72
C ASN A 176 9.42 -9.49 -8.02
N ALA A 177 8.65 -8.42 -8.16
CA ALA A 177 7.19 -8.38 -8.01
C ALA A 177 6.65 -7.35 -9.02
N PHE A 178 5.41 -7.48 -9.48
CA PHE A 178 4.80 -6.46 -10.35
C PHE A 178 3.28 -6.51 -10.41
N TYR A 179 2.68 -5.37 -10.76
CA TYR A 179 1.32 -5.24 -11.27
C TYR A 179 1.28 -5.34 -12.81
N SER A 180 0.25 -5.97 -13.37
CA SER A 180 -0.05 -5.96 -14.80
C SER A 180 -1.51 -5.58 -15.04
N ARG A 181 -1.73 -4.55 -15.87
CA ARG A 181 -3.08 -4.14 -16.28
C ARG A 181 -3.68 -5.16 -17.24
N GLY A 182 -2.92 -5.59 -18.26
CA GLY A 182 -3.39 -6.50 -19.30
C GLY A 182 -3.73 -7.90 -18.78
N GLU A 183 -2.93 -8.42 -17.85
CA GLU A 183 -3.21 -9.71 -17.19
C GLU A 183 -4.18 -9.56 -16.00
N LYS A 184 -4.57 -8.33 -15.63
CA LYS A 184 -5.41 -8.02 -14.47
C LYS A 184 -4.84 -8.64 -13.18
N ALA A 185 -3.53 -8.52 -12.97
CA ALA A 185 -2.81 -9.35 -12.00
C ALA A 185 -1.81 -8.59 -11.12
N LEU A 186 -1.64 -9.09 -9.89
CA LEU A 186 -0.46 -8.85 -9.06
C LEU A 186 0.36 -10.14 -9.02
N LYS A 187 1.66 -10.05 -9.31
CA LYS A 187 2.56 -11.20 -9.37
C LYS A 187 3.72 -11.01 -8.41
N PHE A 188 3.80 -11.90 -7.42
CA PHE A 188 4.86 -11.94 -6.43
C PHE A 188 5.72 -13.19 -6.65
N PHE A 189 7.04 -13.00 -6.72
CA PHE A 189 7.96 -14.09 -6.99
C PHE A 189 8.79 -14.43 -5.75
N TYR A 190 9.53 -15.53 -5.84
CA TYR A 190 10.43 -15.98 -4.79
C TYR A 190 11.77 -16.40 -5.36
N PHE A 191 12.81 -16.37 -4.53
CA PHE A 191 14.18 -16.67 -4.97
C PHE A 191 15.05 -17.16 -3.80
N ASN A 192 16.08 -17.93 -4.12
CA ASN A 192 17.12 -18.29 -3.15
C ASN A 192 18.01 -17.08 -2.88
N LYS A 193 18.31 -16.80 -1.61
CA LYS A 193 19.21 -15.71 -1.23
C LYS A 193 20.55 -15.84 -1.97
N PRO A 194 20.91 -14.86 -2.83
CA PRO A 194 22.17 -14.90 -3.56
C PRO A 194 23.37 -15.01 -2.62
N GLY A 195 24.33 -15.87 -2.97
CA GLY A 195 25.56 -16.07 -2.21
C GLY A 195 25.43 -16.86 -0.89
N ALA A 196 24.24 -17.32 -0.51
CA ALA A 196 24.07 -18.16 0.67
C ALA A 196 24.47 -19.64 0.40
N PRO A 197 25.06 -20.35 1.38
CA PRO A 197 25.37 -21.77 1.24
C PRO A 197 24.10 -22.62 1.13
N ALA A 198 24.20 -23.77 0.46
CA ALA A 198 23.07 -24.68 0.31
C ALA A 198 22.75 -25.45 1.62
N PRO A 199 21.46 -25.62 1.99
CA PRO A 199 20.28 -25.05 1.35
C PRO A 199 20.16 -23.54 1.64
N ALA A 200 20.10 -22.74 0.56
CA ALA A 200 19.98 -21.29 0.69
C ALA A 200 18.57 -20.92 1.20
N PRO A 201 18.45 -19.92 2.09
CA PRO A 201 17.14 -19.40 2.49
C PRO A 201 16.35 -18.90 1.26
N VAL A 202 15.07 -19.27 1.18
CA VAL A 202 14.16 -18.78 0.14
C VAL A 202 13.47 -17.52 0.64
N ILE A 203 13.47 -16.47 -0.19
CA ILE A 203 12.79 -15.21 0.08
C ILE A 203 11.54 -15.13 -0.79
N TYR A 204 10.42 -14.80 -0.17
CA TYR A 204 9.13 -14.65 -0.83
C TYR A 204 8.70 -13.19 -0.77
N THR A 205 8.63 -12.53 -1.93
CA THR A 205 8.23 -11.11 -1.99
C THR A 205 6.81 -10.87 -1.47
N CYS A 206 5.95 -11.88 -1.55
CA CYS A 206 4.58 -11.85 -1.06
C CYS A 206 4.45 -11.79 0.48
N ARG A 207 5.54 -12.04 1.23
CA ARG A 207 5.61 -11.92 2.70
C ARG A 207 5.95 -10.52 3.18
N SER A 208 6.37 -9.64 2.28
CA SER A 208 6.65 -8.23 2.57
C SER A 208 5.35 -7.43 2.46
N LEU A 209 4.89 -6.84 3.55
CA LEU A 209 3.71 -5.98 3.57
C LEU A 209 3.89 -4.78 2.64
N ASP A 210 5.08 -4.18 2.65
CA ASP A 210 5.43 -3.04 1.83
C ASP A 210 5.49 -3.37 0.33
N ILE A 211 6.10 -4.50 -0.10
CA ILE A 211 6.07 -4.92 -1.50
C ILE A 211 4.64 -5.19 -1.96
N VAL A 212 3.84 -5.92 -1.17
CA VAL A 212 2.44 -6.21 -1.54
C VAL A 212 1.61 -4.93 -1.62
N ALA A 213 1.84 -3.98 -0.69
CA ALA A 213 1.18 -2.68 -0.72
C ALA A 213 1.62 -1.82 -1.90
N HIS A 214 2.91 -1.81 -2.24
CA HIS A 214 3.48 -1.10 -3.38
C HIS A 214 2.85 -1.56 -4.70
N GLU A 215 2.83 -2.86 -4.96
CA GLU A 215 2.24 -3.41 -6.19
C GLU A 215 0.73 -3.18 -6.28
N CYS A 216 0.02 -3.31 -5.15
CA CYS A 216 -1.39 -2.94 -5.09
C CYS A 216 -1.59 -1.43 -5.29
N GLY A 217 -0.61 -0.61 -4.88
CA GLY A 217 -0.56 0.83 -5.11
C GLY A 217 -0.58 1.17 -6.59
N HIS A 218 0.20 0.47 -7.43
CA HIS A 218 0.14 0.65 -8.88
C HIS A 218 -1.26 0.39 -9.44
N ALA A 219 -1.91 -0.72 -9.06
CA ALA A 219 -3.27 -1.04 -9.51
C ALA A 219 -4.31 0.02 -9.08
N VAL A 220 -4.16 0.56 -7.87
CA VAL A 220 -5.00 1.66 -7.38
C VAL A 220 -4.75 2.94 -8.17
N LEU A 221 -3.48 3.34 -8.35
CA LEU A 221 -3.14 4.54 -9.10
C LEU A 221 -3.61 4.45 -10.54
N ASP A 222 -3.46 3.28 -11.15
CA ASP A 222 -3.91 3.00 -12.50
C ASP A 222 -5.43 3.21 -12.66
N SER A 223 -6.19 2.90 -11.62
CA SER A 223 -7.63 3.16 -11.58
C SER A 223 -7.97 4.64 -11.46
N LEU A 224 -7.11 5.44 -10.81
CA LEU A 224 -7.32 6.88 -10.58
C LEU A 224 -6.76 7.75 -11.73
N LYS A 225 -5.64 7.34 -12.30
CA LYS A 225 -4.86 8.03 -13.34
C LYS A 225 -4.30 7.04 -14.36
N PRO A 226 -5.17 6.41 -15.18
CA PRO A 226 -4.73 5.42 -16.16
C PRO A 226 -3.74 5.96 -17.20
N GLY A 227 -3.75 7.27 -17.45
CA GLY A 227 -2.83 7.93 -18.37
C GLY A 227 -1.38 8.02 -17.87
N TRP A 228 -1.11 7.71 -16.60
CA TRP A 228 0.23 7.83 -16.01
C TRP A 228 1.15 6.64 -16.31
N LEU A 229 0.65 5.55 -16.89
CA LEU A 229 1.47 4.41 -17.33
C LEU A 229 2.16 4.64 -18.69
N SER A 230 1.82 5.70 -19.44
CA SER A 230 2.39 5.97 -20.77
C SER A 230 3.91 6.16 -20.73
N ALA A 231 4.66 5.39 -21.54
CA ALA A 231 6.11 5.48 -21.64
C ALA A 231 6.63 6.74 -22.33
N SER A 232 5.78 7.46 -23.07
CA SER A 232 6.13 8.72 -23.73
C SER A 232 5.80 9.97 -22.89
N ALA A 233 5.22 9.80 -21.70
CA ALA A 233 5.00 10.89 -20.77
C ALA A 233 6.31 11.38 -20.14
N ASN A 234 6.28 12.54 -19.51
CA ASN A 234 7.36 13.10 -18.71
C ASN A 234 7.89 12.04 -17.72
N PRO A 235 9.21 11.86 -17.55
CA PRO A 235 9.75 10.90 -16.58
C PRO A 235 9.26 11.09 -15.16
N GLN A 236 8.94 12.32 -14.76
CA GLN A 236 8.31 12.59 -13.46
C GLN A 236 6.94 11.93 -13.33
N THR A 237 6.18 11.71 -14.41
CA THR A 237 4.92 10.96 -14.37
C THR A 237 5.16 9.49 -14.00
N GLY A 238 6.19 8.85 -14.58
CA GLY A 238 6.58 7.49 -14.20
C GLY A 238 7.14 7.44 -12.77
N ALA A 239 7.93 8.43 -12.39
CA ALA A 239 8.45 8.54 -11.02
C ALA A 239 7.36 8.79 -9.97
N LEU A 240 6.29 9.54 -10.31
CA LEU A 240 5.09 9.66 -9.47
C LEU A 240 4.40 8.30 -9.28
N HIS A 241 4.43 7.45 -10.30
CA HIS A 241 3.85 6.11 -10.25
C HIS A 241 4.58 5.21 -9.25
N GLU A 242 5.91 5.23 -9.27
CA GLU A 242 6.77 4.52 -8.31
C GLU A 242 6.69 5.12 -6.90
N ALA A 243 6.74 6.46 -6.79
CA ALA A 243 6.64 7.15 -5.51
C ALA A 243 5.30 6.85 -4.83
N PHE A 244 4.22 6.74 -5.60
CA PHE A 244 2.92 6.36 -5.05
C PHE A 244 2.93 4.93 -4.47
N GLY A 245 3.60 3.97 -5.12
CA GLY A 245 3.76 2.62 -4.58
C GLY A 245 4.48 2.63 -3.22
N ASP A 246 5.62 3.33 -3.13
CA ASP A 246 6.37 3.47 -1.87
C ASP A 246 5.56 4.18 -0.78
N LEU A 247 4.88 5.28 -1.12
CA LEU A 247 4.07 6.04 -0.16
C LEU A 247 2.84 5.25 0.30
N VAL A 248 2.20 4.47 -0.56
CA VAL A 248 1.10 3.59 -0.15
C VAL A 248 1.57 2.57 0.89
N ALA A 249 2.77 2.02 0.76
CA ALA A 249 3.34 1.12 1.77
C ALA A 249 3.55 1.83 3.12
N VAL A 250 4.19 3.01 3.10
CA VAL A 250 4.41 3.84 4.30
C VAL A 250 3.09 4.16 5.00
N PHE A 251 2.11 4.70 4.26
CA PHE A 251 0.82 5.09 4.83
C PHE A 251 -0.03 3.89 5.24
N LEU A 252 0.12 2.72 4.61
CA LEU A 252 -0.52 1.50 5.08
C LEU A 252 0.02 1.11 6.45
N SER A 253 1.33 1.11 6.66
CA SER A 253 1.93 0.83 7.97
C SER A 253 1.43 1.82 9.01
N LEU A 254 1.43 3.13 8.72
CA LEU A 254 0.94 4.18 9.62
C LEU A 254 -0.58 4.20 9.83
N SER A 255 -1.36 3.51 8.98
CA SER A 255 -2.80 3.35 9.21
C SER A 255 -3.13 2.40 10.37
N GLN A 256 -2.10 1.76 10.95
CA GLN A 256 -2.19 0.75 11.98
C GLN A 256 -1.57 1.31 13.26
N LEU A 257 -2.40 1.50 14.30
CA LEU A 257 -1.96 2.18 15.52
C LEU A 257 -0.77 1.47 16.19
N ASP A 258 -0.74 0.14 16.17
CA ASP A 258 0.35 -0.65 16.75
C ASP A 258 1.70 -0.42 16.05
N GLN A 259 1.68 -0.05 14.77
CA GLN A 259 2.88 0.32 14.01
C GLN A 259 3.31 1.75 14.31
N ALA A 260 2.36 2.68 14.43
CA ALA A 260 2.66 4.05 14.85
C ALA A 260 3.27 4.06 16.26
N GLU A 261 2.72 3.28 17.20
CA GLU A 261 3.28 3.11 18.54
C GLU A 261 4.71 2.56 18.50
N ALA A 262 4.94 1.48 17.75
CA ALA A 262 6.27 0.90 17.61
C ALA A 262 7.28 1.92 17.06
N LEU A 263 6.87 2.72 16.06
CA LEU A 263 7.71 3.75 15.48
C LEU A 263 8.03 4.87 16.49
N ILE A 264 7.05 5.35 17.25
CA ILE A 264 7.27 6.34 18.32
C ILE A 264 8.22 5.79 19.38
N VAL A 265 8.04 4.52 19.79
CA VAL A 265 8.90 3.88 20.80
C VAL A 265 10.35 3.78 20.30
N GLN A 266 10.54 3.37 19.04
CA GLN A 266 11.86 3.23 18.41
C GLN A 266 12.56 4.59 18.23
N THR A 267 11.82 5.60 17.79
CA THR A 267 12.40 6.88 17.35
C THR A 267 12.34 8.00 18.40
N LYS A 268 11.59 7.80 19.48
CA LYS A 268 11.21 8.84 20.46
C LYS A 268 10.47 10.02 19.81
N GLY A 269 9.73 9.73 18.74
CA GLY A 269 8.95 10.70 17.98
C GLY A 269 9.78 11.58 17.04
N ASN A 270 11.03 11.22 16.76
CA ASN A 270 11.80 11.84 15.66
C ASN A 270 11.86 10.88 14.47
N LEU A 271 11.00 11.08 13.48
CA LEU A 271 10.85 10.16 12.34
C LEU A 271 12.11 10.05 11.44
N HIS A 272 13.10 10.92 11.61
CA HIS A 272 14.39 10.85 10.91
C HIS A 272 15.45 9.98 11.63
N ASN A 273 15.13 9.48 12.82
CA ASN A 273 15.94 8.44 13.43
C ASN A 273 15.73 7.13 12.65
N LYS A 274 16.79 6.31 12.51
CA LYS A 274 16.72 5.00 11.83
C LYS A 274 15.53 4.19 12.34
N ASN A 275 14.68 3.74 11.41
CA ASN A 275 13.42 3.07 11.72
C ASN A 275 12.99 2.10 10.61
N PHE A 276 12.07 1.19 10.93
CA PHE A 276 11.57 0.19 9.97
C PHE A 276 10.57 0.76 8.95
N LEU A 277 9.99 1.94 9.19
CA LEU A 277 8.96 2.50 8.31
C LEU A 277 9.58 3.06 7.03
N SER A 278 10.74 3.73 7.15
CA SER A 278 11.39 4.37 6.02
C SER A 278 12.14 3.40 5.12
N ASP A 279 12.61 2.25 5.64
CA ASP A 279 13.25 1.22 4.84
C ASP A 279 12.19 0.37 4.08
N VAL A 280 12.14 0.52 2.75
CA VAL A 280 11.20 -0.20 1.88
C VAL A 280 11.85 -1.48 1.37
N ALA A 281 11.16 -2.61 1.57
CA ALA A 281 11.56 -3.96 1.18
C ALA A 281 12.89 -4.41 1.83
N GLU A 282 13.00 -4.31 3.16
CA GLU A 282 14.21 -4.58 3.93
C GLU A 282 14.79 -5.96 3.66
N GLN A 283 14.00 -7.03 3.79
CA GLN A 283 14.47 -8.40 3.55
C GLN A 283 15.00 -8.58 2.12
N PHE A 284 14.36 -7.95 1.13
CA PHE A 284 14.79 -8.02 -0.26
C PHE A 284 16.12 -7.27 -0.44
N GLY A 285 16.21 -6.03 0.04
CA GLY A 285 17.43 -5.22 -0.03
C GLY A 285 18.64 -5.94 0.59
N LEU A 286 18.47 -6.45 1.81
CA LEU A 286 19.49 -7.23 2.53
C LEU A 286 19.91 -8.49 1.76
N ALA A 287 18.98 -9.14 1.06
CA ALA A 287 19.28 -10.31 0.25
C ALA A 287 20.13 -10.00 -0.98
N LEU A 288 20.00 -8.80 -1.53
CA LEU A 288 20.85 -8.30 -2.62
C LEU A 288 22.19 -7.71 -2.12
N GLY A 289 22.48 -7.81 -0.82
CA GLY A 289 23.71 -7.30 -0.22
C GLY A 289 23.71 -5.79 0.02
N ARG A 290 22.53 -5.17 0.14
CA ARG A 290 22.39 -3.78 0.61
C ARG A 290 22.43 -3.74 2.14
N ASP A 291 22.75 -2.57 2.69
CA ASP A 291 22.82 -2.35 4.15
C ASP A 291 21.44 -2.13 4.80
N ASN A 292 20.38 -1.98 3.98
CA ASN A 292 19.00 -1.74 4.36
C ASN A 292 18.02 -2.26 3.28
N GLY A 293 16.89 -1.57 3.07
CA GLY A 293 15.92 -1.90 2.02
C GLY A 293 16.36 -1.59 0.57
N LEU A 294 15.46 -1.85 -0.37
CA LEU A 294 15.66 -1.46 -1.77
C LEU A 294 15.66 0.06 -1.95
N ARG A 295 14.92 0.78 -1.11
CA ARG A 295 14.88 2.25 -1.05
C ARG A 295 14.68 2.69 0.40
N ASN A 296 14.96 3.96 0.66
CA ASN A 296 14.66 4.59 1.94
C ASN A 296 13.83 5.87 1.71
N ALA A 297 12.63 5.91 2.31
CA ALA A 297 11.72 7.05 2.20
C ALA A 297 12.22 8.29 2.95
N ASP A 298 13.04 8.13 3.99
CA ASP A 298 13.72 9.20 4.72
C ASP A 298 15.02 9.55 3.99
N ASN A 299 14.96 10.49 3.03
CA ASN A 299 16.10 10.87 2.21
C ASN A 299 16.02 12.32 1.69
N ASP A 300 17.19 12.94 1.52
CA ASP A 300 17.33 14.35 1.06
C ASP A 300 17.63 14.49 -0.44
N LYS A 301 17.29 13.50 -1.27
CA LYS A 301 17.64 13.55 -2.70
C LYS A 301 16.95 14.72 -3.39
N LYS A 302 17.71 15.41 -4.23
CA LYS A 302 17.26 16.51 -5.08
C LYS A 302 17.18 16.09 -6.54
N LEU A 303 16.43 16.83 -7.37
CA LEU A 303 16.39 16.58 -8.81
C LEU A 303 17.78 16.63 -9.46
N SER A 304 18.70 17.50 -9.01
CA SER A 304 20.09 17.53 -9.50
C SER A 304 20.94 16.30 -9.20
N GLN A 305 20.49 15.40 -8.32
CA GLN A 305 21.29 14.31 -7.77
C GLN A 305 20.84 12.92 -8.26
N VAL A 306 19.76 12.87 -9.03
CA VAL A 306 19.14 11.63 -9.52
C VAL A 306 19.18 11.54 -11.03
N THR A 307 19.01 10.33 -11.54
CA THR A 307 18.86 10.06 -12.97
C THR A 307 17.40 10.17 -13.40
N SER A 308 17.13 10.12 -14.72
CA SER A 308 15.77 10.05 -15.25
C SER A 308 15.13 8.66 -15.13
N GLU A 309 15.84 7.70 -14.52
CA GLU A 309 15.30 6.37 -14.21
C GLU A 309 14.20 6.50 -13.17
N VAL A 310 13.03 5.90 -13.46
CA VAL A 310 11.81 6.14 -12.69
C VAL A 310 11.92 5.81 -11.20
N HIS A 311 12.64 4.76 -10.80
CA HIS A 311 12.84 4.48 -9.38
C HIS A 311 13.77 5.51 -8.75
N ASP A 312 14.88 5.82 -9.40
CA ASP A 312 15.85 6.78 -8.86
C ASP A 312 15.22 8.17 -8.69
N LEU A 313 14.50 8.64 -9.71
CA LEU A 313 13.76 9.89 -9.73
C LEU A 313 12.62 9.91 -8.70
N SER A 314 11.94 8.78 -8.46
CA SER A 314 10.82 8.70 -7.52
C SER A 314 11.22 9.01 -6.07
N GLN A 315 12.46 8.70 -5.69
CA GLN A 315 12.95 8.92 -4.33
C GLN A 315 12.90 10.39 -3.90
N VAL A 316 13.02 11.32 -4.86
CA VAL A 316 12.88 12.77 -4.60
C VAL A 316 11.47 13.08 -4.10
N PHE A 317 10.44 12.55 -4.78
CA PHE A 317 9.06 12.81 -4.40
C PHE A 317 8.65 12.03 -3.14
N THR A 318 9.06 10.77 -3.02
CA THR A 318 8.85 9.94 -1.82
C THR A 318 9.45 10.62 -0.58
N GLY A 319 10.71 11.09 -0.67
CA GLY A 319 11.38 11.81 0.41
C GLY A 319 10.69 13.11 0.78
N GLY A 320 10.25 13.88 -0.22
CA GLY A 320 9.50 15.12 0.03
C GLY A 320 8.22 14.88 0.82
N VAL A 321 7.44 13.86 0.47
CA VAL A 321 6.20 13.54 1.20
C VAL A 321 6.47 12.97 2.59
N TYR A 322 7.52 12.16 2.76
CA TYR A 322 7.94 11.65 4.06
C TYR A 322 8.33 12.79 5.02
N ASP A 323 9.13 13.75 4.55
CA ASP A 323 9.50 14.91 5.37
C ASP A 323 8.31 15.81 5.67
N ILE A 324 7.38 15.99 4.74
CA ILE A 324 6.13 16.72 4.99
C ILE A 324 5.33 16.06 6.12
N LEU A 325 5.27 14.72 6.14
CA LEU A 325 4.66 13.98 7.25
C LEU A 325 5.40 14.23 8.57
N ALA A 326 6.74 14.19 8.57
CA ALA A 326 7.55 14.43 9.76
C ALA A 326 7.38 15.88 10.29
N ASP A 327 7.40 16.87 9.40
CA ASP A 327 7.16 18.28 9.72
C ASP A 327 5.77 18.49 10.31
N ILE A 328 4.73 17.96 9.66
CA ILE A 328 3.35 18.07 10.14
C ILE A 328 3.18 17.37 11.48
N PHE A 329 3.78 16.18 11.66
CA PHE A 329 3.75 15.47 12.92
C PHE A 329 4.43 16.29 14.04
N LEU A 330 5.60 16.88 13.77
CA LEU A 330 6.29 17.73 14.74
C LEU A 330 5.48 18.98 15.09
N LEU A 331 4.83 19.61 14.11
CA LEU A 331 3.94 20.75 14.32
C LEU A 331 2.77 20.37 15.25
N GLU A 332 2.06 19.28 14.94
CA GLU A 332 0.92 18.82 15.74
C GLU A 332 1.36 18.36 17.13
N ARG A 333 2.51 17.67 17.24
CA ARG A 333 3.10 17.26 18.53
C ARG A 333 3.41 18.47 19.43
N ASN A 334 3.88 19.58 18.85
CA ASN A 334 4.18 20.80 19.60
C ASN A 334 2.93 21.62 19.97
N LEU A 335 1.84 21.47 19.21
CA LEU A 335 0.55 22.10 19.50
C LEU A 335 -0.31 21.30 20.48
N GLY A 336 -0.08 19.99 20.56
CA GLY A 336 -0.81 19.06 21.42
C GLY A 336 -0.68 19.39 22.91
N VAL A 337 -1.69 18.98 23.68
CA VAL A 337 -1.65 19.09 25.15
C VAL A 337 -0.61 18.11 25.70
N ALA A 338 0.15 18.52 26.71
CA ALA A 338 1.09 17.63 27.41
C ALA A 338 0.37 16.34 27.87
N GLY A 339 0.81 15.19 27.36
CA GLY A 339 0.21 13.88 27.64
C GLY A 339 -0.71 13.34 26.55
N GLU A 340 -0.86 14.02 25.40
CA GLU A 340 -1.48 13.43 24.21
C GLU A 340 -0.71 12.21 23.70
N ASP A 341 -1.47 11.25 23.17
CA ASP A 341 -0.92 10.03 22.59
C ASP A 341 -0.24 10.33 21.25
N GLU A 342 1.09 10.40 21.27
CA GLU A 342 1.92 10.67 20.09
C GLU A 342 1.67 9.69 18.94
N ALA A 343 1.34 8.43 19.23
CA ALA A 343 1.04 7.45 18.19
C ALA A 343 -0.29 7.77 17.50
N LEU A 344 -1.31 8.13 18.27
CA LEU A 344 -2.59 8.59 17.71
C LEU A 344 -2.42 9.89 16.91
N THR A 345 -1.62 10.84 17.39
CA THR A 345 -1.28 12.07 16.66
C THR A 345 -0.60 11.75 15.33
N LEU A 346 0.36 10.82 15.32
CA LEU A 346 1.02 10.37 14.09
C LEU A 346 0.04 9.71 13.12
N VAL A 347 -0.85 8.83 13.58
CA VAL A 347 -1.90 8.21 12.76
C VAL A 347 -2.78 9.28 12.11
N ASN A 348 -3.19 10.30 12.87
CA ASN A 348 -4.03 11.39 12.36
C ASN A 348 -3.31 12.25 11.31
N CYS A 349 -2.04 12.56 11.54
CA CYS A 349 -1.19 13.26 10.58
C CYS A 349 -1.04 12.45 9.29
N ALA A 350 -0.69 11.17 9.41
CA ALA A 350 -0.52 10.25 8.30
C ALA A 350 -1.79 10.11 7.46
N GLN A 351 -2.94 9.97 8.12
CA GLN A 351 -4.24 9.93 7.46
C GLN A 351 -4.55 11.21 6.68
N TYR A 352 -4.24 12.38 7.25
CA TYR A 352 -4.44 13.65 6.56
C TYR A 352 -3.50 13.79 5.35
N VAL A 353 -2.20 13.55 5.52
CA VAL A 353 -1.21 13.67 4.43
C VAL A 353 -1.52 12.69 3.30
N PHE A 354 -1.92 11.45 3.60
CA PHE A 354 -2.30 10.49 2.57
C PHE A 354 -3.55 10.91 1.80
N ARG A 355 -4.58 11.43 2.49
CA ARG A 355 -5.77 12.00 1.83
C ARG A 355 -5.43 13.21 0.97
N LEU A 356 -4.55 14.07 1.45
CA LEU A 356 -4.06 15.23 0.73
C LEU A 356 -3.36 14.82 -0.57
N LEU A 357 -2.43 13.86 -0.49
CA LEU A 357 -1.72 13.29 -1.62
C LEU A 357 -2.68 12.69 -2.66
N LEU A 358 -3.63 11.85 -2.23
CA LEU A 358 -4.59 11.21 -3.14
C LEU A 358 -5.48 12.23 -3.86
N ARG A 359 -6.01 13.23 -3.13
CA ARG A 359 -6.81 14.30 -3.73
C ARG A 359 -5.97 15.15 -4.69
N ALA A 360 -4.71 15.41 -4.35
CA ALA A 360 -3.79 16.15 -5.22
C ALA A 360 -3.47 15.39 -6.51
N ILE A 361 -3.20 14.08 -6.41
CA ILE A 361 -3.03 13.19 -7.57
C ILE A 361 -4.30 13.21 -8.42
N GLN A 362 -5.49 13.02 -7.84
CA GLN A 362 -6.75 13.08 -8.59
C GLN A 362 -6.97 14.41 -9.32
N ALA A 363 -6.60 15.53 -8.69
CA ALA A 363 -6.71 16.88 -9.26
C ALA A 363 -5.60 17.25 -10.26
N ALA A 364 -4.48 16.52 -10.30
CA ALA A 364 -3.39 16.74 -11.23
C ALA A 364 -3.78 16.36 -12.68
N PRO A 365 -3.00 16.75 -13.71
CA PRO A 365 -3.27 16.38 -15.10
C PRO A 365 -3.51 14.88 -15.30
N ALA A 366 -4.42 14.53 -16.21
CA ALA A 366 -4.78 13.13 -16.49
C ALA A 366 -3.63 12.34 -17.14
N THR A 367 -2.74 13.05 -17.83
CA THR A 367 -1.53 12.54 -18.49
C THR A 367 -0.40 13.54 -18.26
N ASN A 368 0.84 13.08 -18.39
CA ASN A 368 2.03 13.94 -18.42
C ASN A 368 2.19 14.86 -17.18
N ALA A 369 1.70 14.44 -16.02
CA ALA A 369 1.81 15.19 -14.78
C ALA A 369 3.27 15.23 -14.28
N THR A 370 3.66 16.38 -13.74
CA THR A 370 4.95 16.61 -13.09
C THR A 370 4.79 16.59 -11.57
N PHE A 371 5.92 16.55 -10.85
CA PHE A 371 5.92 16.70 -9.40
C PHE A 371 5.30 18.04 -9.00
N ALA A 372 5.67 19.14 -9.67
CA ALA A 372 5.13 20.47 -9.39
C ALA A 372 3.60 20.56 -9.54
N ASP A 373 3.01 19.81 -10.50
CA ASP A 373 1.55 19.75 -10.63
C ASP A 373 0.90 19.21 -9.35
N VAL A 374 1.42 18.08 -8.83
CA VAL A 374 0.89 17.44 -7.61
C VAL A 374 1.14 18.34 -6.39
N VAL A 375 2.33 18.92 -6.26
CA VAL A 375 2.68 19.85 -5.16
C VAL A 375 1.72 21.04 -5.12
N ASN A 376 1.47 21.69 -6.25
CA ASN A 376 0.55 22.81 -6.32
C ASN A 376 -0.89 22.41 -5.96
N LYS A 377 -1.34 21.19 -6.32
CA LYS A 377 -2.64 20.67 -5.85
C LYS A 377 -2.65 20.41 -4.35
N MET A 378 -1.57 19.87 -3.76
CA MET A 378 -1.46 19.71 -2.31
C MET A 378 -1.57 21.06 -1.58
N LEU A 379 -0.90 22.09 -2.07
CA LEU A 379 -0.95 23.43 -1.48
C LEU A 379 -2.35 24.03 -1.51
N ALA A 380 -3.01 23.99 -2.67
CA ALA A 380 -4.37 24.50 -2.85
C ALA A 380 -5.39 23.75 -1.99
N ILE A 381 -5.28 22.42 -1.92
CA ILE A 381 -6.18 21.59 -1.11
C ILE A 381 -5.97 21.84 0.39
N ALA A 382 -4.72 21.93 0.85
CA ALA A 382 -4.45 22.21 2.26
C ALA A 382 -4.99 23.57 2.71
N ALA A 383 -4.94 24.59 1.83
CA ALA A 383 -5.58 25.88 2.07
C ALA A 383 -7.11 25.74 2.16
N ALA A 384 -7.73 25.03 1.21
CA ALA A 384 -9.17 24.83 1.16
C ALA A 384 -9.71 24.02 2.35
N ASP A 385 -8.91 23.09 2.87
CA ASP A 385 -9.22 22.32 4.08
C ASP A 385 -9.08 23.14 5.38
N GLY A 386 -8.64 24.40 5.29
CA GLY A 386 -8.47 25.30 6.43
C GLY A 386 -7.30 24.95 7.35
N LYS A 387 -6.30 24.21 6.84
CA LYS A 387 -5.10 23.89 7.64
C LYS A 387 -4.26 25.13 7.92
N PRO A 388 -3.51 25.16 9.05
CA PRO A 388 -2.57 26.24 9.33
C PRO A 388 -1.57 26.45 8.19
N VAL A 389 -1.14 27.70 7.97
CA VAL A 389 -0.16 28.04 6.92
C VAL A 389 1.13 27.24 7.04
N ALA A 390 1.52 26.83 8.26
CA ALA A 390 2.66 25.96 8.52
C ALA A 390 2.64 24.65 7.71
N TYR A 391 1.47 24.07 7.43
CA TYR A 391 1.36 22.88 6.58
C TYR A 391 1.78 23.17 5.14
N ARG A 392 1.34 24.33 4.61
CA ARG A 392 1.67 24.76 3.25
C ARG A 392 3.14 25.16 3.15
N ASN A 393 3.68 25.80 4.20
CA ASN A 393 5.11 26.07 4.31
C ASN A 393 5.93 24.77 4.34
N ALA A 394 5.52 23.73 5.07
CA ALA A 394 6.19 22.43 5.07
C ALA A 394 6.24 21.85 3.65
N ILE A 395 5.09 21.80 2.95
CA ILE A 395 5.01 21.32 1.57
C ILE A 395 5.94 22.11 0.65
N ARG A 396 5.85 23.44 0.66
CA ARG A 396 6.70 24.33 -0.15
C ARG A 396 8.18 24.13 0.16
N ASN A 397 8.56 24.19 1.44
CA ASN A 397 9.96 24.15 1.86
C ASN A 397 10.61 22.82 1.47
N GLN A 398 9.93 21.69 1.72
CA GLN A 398 10.48 20.36 1.41
C GLN A 398 10.66 20.14 -0.09
N PHE A 399 9.71 20.61 -0.91
CA PHE A 399 9.84 20.49 -2.37
C PHE A 399 10.74 21.56 -3.00
N THR A 400 10.93 22.72 -2.37
CA THR A 400 11.97 23.68 -2.79
C THR A 400 13.37 23.16 -2.45
N ALA A 401 13.59 22.59 -1.26
CA ALA A 401 14.88 22.01 -0.87
C ALA A 401 15.33 20.88 -1.81
N ARG A 402 14.35 20.18 -2.40
CA ARG A 402 14.52 19.07 -3.35
C ARG A 402 14.57 19.50 -4.82
N GLU A 403 14.58 20.81 -5.07
CA GLU A 403 14.63 21.40 -6.41
C GLU A 403 13.43 20.97 -7.28
N VAL A 404 12.27 20.74 -6.69
CA VAL A 404 11.04 20.41 -7.44
C VAL A 404 10.29 21.67 -7.86
N VAL A 405 10.28 22.67 -6.98
CA VAL A 405 9.59 23.95 -7.20
C VAL A 405 10.39 25.14 -6.70
N VAL A 406 10.21 26.29 -7.35
CA VAL A 406 10.78 27.57 -6.92
C VAL A 406 9.77 28.29 -6.02
N SER A 407 10.23 28.70 -4.83
CA SER A 407 9.42 29.52 -3.94
C SER A 407 9.51 30.99 -4.34
N PRO A 408 8.40 31.69 -4.65
CA PRO A 408 8.40 33.13 -4.95
C PRO A 408 8.62 33.98 -3.69
N THR A 409 8.36 33.41 -2.51
CA THR A 409 8.50 34.07 -1.21
C THR A 409 9.70 33.44 -0.46
N PRO A 410 10.50 34.21 0.29
CA PRO A 410 11.57 33.63 1.12
C PRO A 410 11.04 32.53 2.04
N LEU A 411 11.79 31.42 2.20
CA LEU A 411 11.36 30.26 2.99
C LEU A 411 11.15 30.57 4.49
N THR A 412 11.69 31.69 4.96
CA THR A 412 11.52 32.23 6.32
C THR A 412 10.20 32.98 6.52
N GLN A 413 9.40 33.15 5.47
CA GLN A 413 8.10 33.82 5.51
C GLN A 413 6.98 32.86 5.10
N ASP A 414 5.78 33.13 5.60
CA ASP A 414 4.57 32.40 5.24
C ASP A 414 4.22 32.60 3.77
N MET A 415 3.84 31.51 3.09
CA MET A 415 3.34 31.61 1.71
C MET A 415 1.88 32.11 1.65
N ALA A 416 1.57 32.87 0.61
CA ALA A 416 0.21 33.32 0.35
C ALA A 416 -0.68 32.13 -0.06
N SER A 417 -1.99 32.23 0.15
CA SER A 417 -2.94 31.14 -0.12
C SER A 417 -3.09 30.79 -1.60
N ASP A 418 -2.79 31.75 -2.47
CA ASP A 418 -2.95 31.73 -3.92
C ASP A 418 -1.62 31.61 -4.68
N ASP A 419 -0.49 31.45 -3.97
CA ASP A 419 0.81 31.22 -4.58
C ASP A 419 0.79 29.92 -5.42
N ILE A 420 1.23 30.04 -6.68
CA ILE A 420 1.51 28.91 -7.56
C ILE A 420 3.02 28.82 -7.72
N LEU A 421 3.59 27.66 -7.42
CA LEU A 421 5.02 27.46 -7.48
C LEU A 421 5.44 26.98 -8.87
N GLU A 422 6.43 27.65 -9.45
CA GLU A 422 7.01 27.25 -10.74
C GLU A 422 7.85 25.99 -10.58
N ALA A 423 7.78 25.09 -11.58
CA ALA A 423 8.62 23.90 -11.61
C ALA A 423 10.08 24.27 -11.90
N VAL A 424 11.02 23.61 -11.23
CA VAL A 424 12.43 23.70 -11.63
C VAL A 424 12.66 22.78 -12.83
N ASP A 425 13.24 23.32 -13.90
CA ASP A 425 13.54 22.55 -15.11
C ASP A 425 14.97 21.99 -15.06
N HIS A 426 15.08 20.67 -15.14
CA HIS A 426 16.34 19.94 -15.29
C HIS A 426 16.33 19.22 -16.64
N PRO A 427 16.98 19.75 -17.68
CA PRO A 427 16.90 19.18 -19.04
C PRO A 427 17.31 17.70 -19.16
N PHE A 428 18.21 17.23 -18.29
CA PHE A 428 18.66 15.83 -18.27
C PHE A 428 17.64 14.85 -17.65
N LEU A 429 16.57 15.35 -17.01
CA LEU A 429 15.46 14.56 -16.47
C LEU A 429 14.26 14.44 -17.43
N ARG A 430 14.44 14.85 -18.68
CA ARG A 430 13.42 14.70 -19.73
C ARG A 430 13.44 13.29 -20.32
N VAL A 431 12.46 12.98 -21.16
CA VAL A 431 12.46 11.74 -21.95
C VAL A 431 13.79 11.59 -22.70
N LYS A 432 14.24 10.35 -22.90
CA LYS A 432 15.44 10.04 -23.69
C LYS A 432 15.27 10.48 -25.14
N GLU A 433 16.36 10.47 -25.92
CA GLU A 433 16.35 10.84 -27.34
C GLU A 433 15.34 10.03 -28.18
N ASN A 434 15.02 8.80 -27.75
CA ASN A 434 14.00 7.95 -28.37
C ASN A 434 12.55 8.36 -28.01
N GLY A 435 12.34 9.44 -27.26
CA GLY A 435 11.04 9.93 -26.83
C GLY A 435 10.41 9.17 -25.66
N LEU A 436 11.15 8.26 -25.01
CA LEU A 436 10.62 7.41 -23.94
C LEU A 436 11.31 7.68 -22.58
N GLN A 437 10.59 7.37 -21.50
CA GLN A 437 11.13 7.37 -20.14
C GLN A 437 12.23 6.31 -19.95
N ASP A 438 13.14 6.54 -19.01
CA ASP A 438 14.03 5.48 -18.53
C ASP A 438 13.33 4.61 -17.50
N ARG A 439 12.90 3.42 -17.92
CA ARG A 439 12.24 2.42 -17.07
C ARG A 439 13.10 1.17 -16.88
N SER A 440 14.41 1.28 -17.09
CA SER A 440 15.31 0.14 -17.10
C SER A 440 15.41 -0.57 -15.75
N GLY A 441 15.28 0.17 -14.64
CA GLY A 441 15.29 -0.35 -13.28
C GLY A 441 13.90 -0.75 -12.75
N CYS A 442 12.82 -0.27 -13.36
CA CYS A 442 11.44 -0.48 -12.94
C CYS A 442 11.10 -1.96 -12.67
N CYS A 443 10.33 -2.23 -11.63
CA CYS A 443 9.68 -3.52 -11.44
C CYS A 443 8.81 -3.83 -12.68
N GLY A 444 8.43 -5.07 -12.93
CA GLY A 444 7.82 -5.47 -14.22
C GLY A 444 6.69 -4.56 -14.73
N THR A 445 5.97 -3.88 -13.83
CA THR A 445 4.82 -3.00 -14.07
C THR A 445 4.97 -2.07 -15.26
N MET A 446 5.90 -1.12 -15.26
CA MET A 446 6.01 -0.17 -16.39
C MET A 446 6.86 -0.69 -17.56
N ARG A 447 7.44 -1.88 -17.44
CA ARG A 447 8.27 -2.51 -18.48
C ARG A 447 7.48 -3.47 -19.38
N LEU A 448 6.22 -3.77 -19.05
CA LEU A 448 5.38 -4.63 -19.89
C LEU A 448 5.18 -4.00 -21.27
N ARG A 449 5.14 -4.84 -22.30
CA ARG A 449 5.00 -4.42 -23.71
C ARG A 449 3.75 -3.56 -23.95
N GLU A 450 2.68 -3.83 -23.19
CA GLU A 450 1.42 -3.07 -23.21
C GLU A 450 1.56 -1.58 -22.80
N HIS A 451 2.68 -1.19 -22.20
CA HIS A 451 2.95 0.20 -21.82
C HIS A 451 4.08 0.85 -22.64
N GLN A 452 4.75 0.08 -23.49
CA GLN A 452 5.85 0.55 -24.35
C GLN A 452 5.36 1.07 -25.70
N LEU A 453 4.18 0.64 -26.13
CA LEU A 453 3.59 1.00 -27.41
C LEU A 453 2.59 2.14 -27.19
N ASP A 454 2.78 3.23 -27.92
CA ASP A 454 1.78 4.29 -28.06
C ASP A 454 0.49 3.69 -28.66
N GLU A 455 -0.70 4.12 -28.21
CA GLU A 455 -1.97 3.70 -28.83
C GLU A 455 -1.95 3.92 -30.34
N ARG A 456 -1.22 4.95 -30.81
CA ARG A 456 -0.99 5.22 -32.24
C ARG A 456 -0.25 4.10 -32.96
N TYR A 457 0.67 3.40 -32.30
CA TYR A 457 1.41 2.27 -32.88
C TYR A 457 0.51 1.03 -32.99
N LEU A 458 -0.36 0.80 -32.00
CA LEU A 458 -1.38 -0.25 -32.07
C LEU A 458 -2.43 0.06 -33.14
N GLU A 459 -2.82 1.32 -33.32
CA GLU A 459 -3.71 1.76 -34.40
C GLU A 459 -3.06 1.60 -35.79
N ASP A 460 -1.76 1.90 -35.92
CA ASP A 460 -1.01 1.68 -37.17
C ASP A 460 -0.79 0.19 -37.46
N GLU A 461 -0.54 -0.65 -36.45
CA GLU A 461 -0.43 -2.10 -36.59
C GLU A 461 -1.80 -2.74 -36.92
N LEU A 462 -2.89 -2.25 -36.30
CA LEU A 462 -4.26 -2.60 -36.67
C LEU A 462 -4.63 -2.14 -38.08
N ARG A 463 -4.18 -0.95 -38.51
CA ARG A 463 -4.35 -0.48 -39.90
C ARG A 463 -3.54 -1.30 -40.89
N GLN A 464 -2.33 -1.72 -40.54
CA GLN A 464 -1.52 -2.61 -41.37
C GLN A 464 -2.13 -4.01 -41.45
N LEU A 465 -2.69 -4.53 -40.36
CA LEU A 465 -3.43 -5.79 -40.35
C LEU A 465 -4.76 -5.69 -41.12
N GLN A 466 -5.45 -4.56 -41.07
CA GLN A 466 -6.64 -4.30 -41.89
C GLN A 466 -6.30 -4.07 -43.37
N GLY A 467 -5.14 -3.49 -43.67
CA GLY A 467 -4.60 -3.30 -45.01
C GLY A 467 -4.08 -4.60 -45.64
N GLY A 468 -3.58 -5.54 -44.83
CA GLY A 468 -3.09 -6.85 -45.27
C GLY A 468 -4.17 -7.88 -45.59
N ILE A 469 -5.46 -7.55 -45.45
CA ILE A 469 -6.60 -8.41 -45.85
C ILE A 469 -6.98 -8.17 -47.32
N GLY A 470 -6.43 -7.15 -47.99
CA GLY A 470 -6.52 -6.96 -49.44
C GLY A 470 -5.25 -7.47 -50.12
N GLY A 471 -5.31 -8.66 -50.70
CA GLY A 471 -4.14 -9.39 -51.19
C GLY A 471 -3.34 -8.70 -52.29
N GLU A 472 -2.02 -8.95 -52.27
CA GLU A 472 -1.15 -8.98 -53.44
C GLU A 472 0.03 -9.92 -53.13
N GLU A 473 0.49 -10.62 -54.17
CA GLU A 473 1.36 -11.80 -54.13
C GLU A 473 2.79 -11.50 -53.61
N ASP A 474 3.32 -12.43 -52.81
CA ASP A 474 4.65 -12.41 -52.19
C ASP A 474 5.73 -12.88 -53.19
N PRO A 475 6.75 -12.07 -53.55
CA PRO A 475 7.77 -12.46 -54.50
C PRO A 475 9.13 -12.71 -53.81
N HIS A 476 9.25 -13.63 -52.86
CA HIS A 476 10.58 -14.15 -52.48
C HIS A 476 10.58 -15.64 -52.10
N GLU A 477 11.06 -16.45 -53.04
CA GLU A 477 11.37 -17.87 -52.90
C GLU A 477 12.43 -18.16 -51.81
N TRP A 478 12.18 -19.18 -51.00
CA TRP A 478 13.14 -19.81 -50.07
C TRP A 478 14.09 -20.77 -50.82
N PRO A 479 15.42 -20.76 -50.58
CA PRO A 479 16.29 -21.80 -51.12
C PRO A 479 16.14 -23.11 -50.32
N LYS A 480 15.93 -24.20 -51.06
CA LYS A 480 15.89 -25.59 -50.57
C LYS A 480 17.27 -26.04 -50.09
N ALA A 481 17.29 -26.76 -48.96
CA ALA A 481 18.45 -27.46 -48.45
C ALA A 481 18.86 -28.62 -49.38
N ALA A 482 20.16 -28.78 -49.61
CA ALA A 482 20.77 -29.95 -50.23
C ALA A 482 21.47 -30.80 -49.15
N GLU A 483 21.49 -32.11 -49.42
CA GLU A 483 21.88 -33.27 -48.60
C GLU A 483 23.19 -33.20 -47.81
#